data_AF-A0A971LA91-F1
#
_entry.id   AF-A0A971LA91-F1
#
_cell.length_a   1.000
_cell.length_b   1.000
_cell.length_c   1.000
_cell.angle_alpha   90.00
_cell.angle_beta   90.00
_cell.angle_gamma   90.00
#
_symmetry.space_group_name_H-M   'P 1'
#
loop_
_entity.id
_entity.type
_entity.pdbx_description
1 polymer ?
#
loop_
_entity_poly.entity_id
_entity_poly.type
_entity_poly.pdbx_seq_one_letter_code
_entity_poly.pdbx_strand_id
1 'polypeptide(L)' 'MPDVKILNSLGFYPGTVVFKKKRYRWGGPVLVNLATREIALGKDLASQILVKEDTE' A
#
# COMPACT_ATOMS: atom_id res chain seq x y z
N MET A 1 -9.34 -10.80 -1.10
CA MET A 1 -8.44 -10.06 -0.18
C MET A 1 -7.69 -11.10 0.64
N PRO A 2 -6.35 -11.08 0.70
CA PRO A 2 -5.63 -11.88 1.70
C PRO A 2 -6.15 -11.55 3.11
N ASP A 3 -5.94 -12.45 4.06
CA ASP A 3 -6.43 -12.35 5.44
C ASP A 3 -5.62 -11.27 6.21
N VAL A 4 -5.90 -10.01 5.88
CA VAL A 4 -5.05 -8.85 6.17
C VAL A 4 -5.43 -8.14 7.45
N LYS A 5 -5.46 -8.89 8.56
CA LYS A 5 -5.45 -8.28 9.90
C LYS A 5 -4.33 -7.24 10.02
N ILE A 6 -3.18 -7.51 9.39
CA ILE A 6 -2.04 -6.60 9.40
C ILE A 6 -2.25 -5.32 8.59
N LEU A 7 -2.97 -5.35 7.45
CA LEU A 7 -3.26 -4.12 6.70
C LEU A 7 -4.21 -3.22 7.48
N ASN A 8 -5.24 -3.80 8.12
CA ASN A 8 -6.12 -3.06 9.01
C ASN A 8 -5.32 -2.44 10.18
N SER A 9 -4.44 -3.21 10.84
CA SER A 9 -3.58 -2.67 11.90
C SER A 9 -2.62 -1.58 11.41
N LEU A 10 -2.22 -1.61 10.14
CA LEU A 10 -1.40 -0.58 9.50
C LEU A 10 -2.22 0.62 9.01
N GLY A 11 -3.55 0.54 9.01
CA GLY A 11 -4.46 1.61 8.61
C GLY A 11 -4.91 1.58 7.15
N PHE A 12 -4.67 0.48 6.43
CA PHE A 12 -5.18 0.27 5.08
C PHE A 12 -6.54 -0.43 5.13
N TYR A 13 -7.57 0.30 4.74
CA TYR A 13 -8.95 -0.18 4.62
C TYR A 13 -9.47 0.07 3.20
N PRO A 14 -10.53 -0.62 2.76
CA PRO A 14 -11.19 -0.26 1.51
C PRO A 14 -11.63 1.21 1.52
N GLY A 15 -11.22 1.97 0.49
CA GLY A 15 -11.47 3.42 0.40
C GLY A 15 -10.36 4.30 0.97
N THR A 16 -9.31 3.73 1.58
CA THR A 16 -8.15 4.51 2.01
C THR A 16 -7.38 5.05 0.80
N VAL A 17 -7.18 6.37 0.76
CA VAL A 17 -6.30 7.03 -0.22
C VAL A 17 -4.86 6.95 0.25
N VAL A 18 -3.98 6.50 -0.64
CA VAL A 18 -2.54 6.32 -0.36
C VAL A 18 -1.71 6.98 -1.45
N PHE A 19 -0.59 7.58 -1.06
CA PHE A 19 0.32 8.21 -2.01
C PHE A 19 1.50 7.29 -2.30
N LYS A 20 1.67 6.90 -3.57
CA LYS A 20 2.81 6.07 -3.99
C LYS A 20 4.08 6.92 -4.08
N LYS A 21 5.00 6.74 -3.13
CA LYS A 21 6.30 7.43 -3.09
C LYS A 21 7.30 6.84 -4.06
N LYS A 22 7.53 5.53 -3.97
CA LYS A 22 8.60 4.86 -4.73
C LYS A 22 8.31 3.39 -4.96
N ARG A 23 8.72 2.88 -6.12
CA ARG A 23 8.76 1.44 -6.39
C ARG A 23 10.21 1.03 -6.65
N TYR A 24 10.66 -0.01 -5.99
CA TYR A 24 12.00 -0.56 -6.21
C TYR A 24 11.96 -1.60 -7.35
N ARG A 25 12.90 -1.52 -8.29
CA ARG A 25 12.82 -2.24 -9.59
C ARG A 25 13.05 -3.76 -9.47
N TRP A 26 13.94 -4.21 -8.58
CA TRP A 26 14.41 -5.61 -8.49
C TRP A 26 13.61 -6.46 -7.49
N GLY A 27 12.28 -6.31 -7.48
CA GLY A 27 11.42 -7.04 -6.53
C GLY A 27 11.40 -6.47 -5.11
N GLY A 28 11.99 -5.29 -4.91
CA GLY A 28 11.91 -4.58 -3.63
C GLY A 28 10.49 -4.07 -3.32
N PRO A 29 10.26 -3.60 -2.09
CA PRO A 29 8.95 -3.15 -1.64
C PRO A 29 8.44 -1.94 -2.43
N VAL A 30 7.17 -1.65 -2.30
CA VAL A 30 6.57 -0.37 -2.69
C VAL A 30 6.52 0.50 -1.44
N LEU A 31 7.06 1.72 -1.56
CA LEU A 31 6.99 2.72 -0.52
C LEU A 31 5.75 3.58 -0.75
N VAL A 32 4.86 3.62 0.24
CA VAL A 32 3.63 4.41 0.21
C VAL A 32 3.57 5.31 1.44
N ASN A 33 2.98 6.49 1.26
CA ASN A 33 2.60 7.35 2.37
C ASN A 33 1.12 7.16 2.67
N LEU A 34 0.84 6.89 3.95
CA LEU A 34 -0.48 6.84 4.53
C LEU A 34 -0.56 7.93 5.60
N ALA A 35 -1.31 9.00 5.31
CA ALA A 35 -1.36 10.20 6.13
C ALA A 35 0.07 10.72 6.46
N THR A 36 0.50 10.64 7.73
CA THR A 36 1.82 11.11 8.20
C THR A 36 2.88 10.02 8.26
N ARG A 37 2.55 8.78 7.89
CA ARG A 37 3.43 7.62 8.03
C ARG A 37 3.89 7.11 6.67
N GLU A 38 5.16 6.78 6.59
CA GLU A 38 5.74 6.09 5.44
C GLU A 38 5.77 4.58 5.72
N ILE A 39 5.22 3.79 4.79
CA ILE A 39 5.06 2.35 4.94
C ILE A 39 5.68 1.65 3.74
N ALA A 40 6.54 0.67 4.00
CA ALA A 40 7.09 -0.22 3.00
C ALA A 40 6.23 -1.48 2.89
N LEU A 41 5.61 -1.68 1.73
CA LEU A 41 4.82 -2.87 1.43
C LEU A 41 5.65 -3.82 0.56
N GLY A 42 5.93 -5.03 1.06
CA GLY A 42 6.59 -6.06 0.26
C GLY A 42 5.84 -6.34 -1.04
N LYS A 43 6.55 -6.73 -2.10
CA LYS A 43 5.97 -6.95 -3.44
C LYS A 43 4.77 -7.91 -3.41
N ASP A 44 4.88 -8.99 -2.63
CA ASP A 44 3.85 -10.02 -2.54
C ASP A 44 2.56 -9.52 -1.89
N LEU A 45 2.67 -8.58 -0.94
CA LEU A 45 1.51 -7.96 -0.31
C LEU A 45 0.95 -6.85 -1.21
N ALA A 46 1.82 -6.01 -1.77
CA ALA A 46 1.44 -4.90 -2.63
C ALA A 46 0.72 -5.36 -3.91
N SER A 47 1.07 -6.51 -4.48
CA SER A 47 0.42 -7.07 -5.67
C SER A 47 -1.01 -7.54 -5.43
N GLN A 48 -1.39 -7.77 -4.17
CA GLN A 48 -2.72 -8.25 -3.78
C GLN A 48 -3.68 -7.10 -3.41
N ILE A 49 -3.18 -5.86 -3.31
CA ILE A 49 -3.99 -4.69 -2.98
C ILE A 49 -4.53 -4.09 -4.28
N LEU A 50 -5.85 -4.11 -4.42
CA LEU A 50 -6.54 -3.46 -5.53
C LEU A 50 -6.66 -1.96 -5.22
N VAL A 51 -6.24 -1.14 -6.18
CA VAL A 51 -6.30 0.32 -6.10
C VAL A 51 -6.92 0.90 -7.36
N LYS A 52 -7.54 2.07 -7.22
CA LYS A 52 -7.97 2.93 -8.33
C LYS A 52 -7.16 4.22 -8.25
N GLU A 53 -6.80 4.77 -9.41
CA GLU A 53 -6.20 6.10 -9.45
C GLU A 53 -7.23 7.14 -9.00
N ASP A 54 -6.84 7.93 -8.00
CA ASP A 54 -7.63 9.07 -7.54
C ASP A 54 -7.25 10.27 -8.41
N THR A 55 -8.23 10.82 -9.12
CA THR A 55 -8.01 11.86 -10.14
C THR A 55 -8.51 13.24 -9.68
N GLU A 56 -8.70 13.41 -8.37
CA GLU A 56 -9.02 14.73 -7.77
C GLU A 56 -7.83 15.70 -7.80
#